data_AF-A0A0J9UGC6-F1
#
_entry.id   AF-A0A0J9UGC6-F1
#
_cell.length_a   1.000
_cell.length_b   1.000
_cell.length_c   1.000
_cell.angle_alpha   90.00
_cell.angle_beta   90.00
_cell.angle_gamma   90.00
#
_symmetry.space_group_name_H-M   'P 1'
#
loop_
_entity.id
_entity.type
_entity.pdbx_description
1 polymer ?
#
loop_
_entity_poly.entity_id
_entity_poly.type
_entity_poly.pdbx_seq_one_letter_code
_entity_poly.pdbx_strand_id
1 'polypeptide(L)'
;MYALEGAVYVLVTNQPLSAEGAKLNSEGQGNADKDGFMLAGGGGAAAVFGPDGRQLTEPTDPLFDGLIYCDIDLDKIDYAKTLTDCVGHYSRPDLLRLVVDDQPKNYVVRVSDGPTNTPYHTGTSGETLLSAHETLDKLIAKKAKKEATS
;
A
#
# COMPACT_ATOMS: atom_id res chain seq x y z
N MET A 1 9.98 8.15 -11.65
CA MET A 1 11.06 7.16 -11.85
C MET A 1 10.48 5.79 -12.20
N TYR A 2 9.61 5.21 -11.36
CA TYR A 2 9.07 3.85 -11.55
C TYR A 2 8.43 3.57 -12.91
N ALA A 3 7.70 4.52 -13.49
CA ALA A 3 6.98 4.30 -14.75
C ALA A 3 7.94 4.01 -15.92
N LEU A 4 9.04 4.77 -16.00
CA LEU A 4 10.05 4.63 -17.05
C LEU A 4 11.01 3.48 -16.78
N GLU A 5 11.41 3.25 -15.53
CA GLU A 5 12.32 2.16 -15.16
C GLU A 5 11.67 0.79 -15.34
N GLY A 6 10.39 0.65 -14.96
CA GLY A 6 9.64 -0.59 -15.09
C GLY A 6 8.92 -0.75 -16.43
N ALA A 7 8.83 0.31 -17.23
CA ALA A 7 7.98 0.38 -18.43
C ALA A 7 6.52 0.00 -18.12
N VAL A 8 5.96 0.56 -17.05
CA VAL A 8 4.61 0.27 -16.54
C VAL A 8 3.80 1.53 -16.30
N TYR A 9 2.47 1.39 -16.29
CA TYR A 9 1.58 2.43 -15.79
C TYR A 9 1.75 2.59 -14.27
N VAL A 10 1.91 3.81 -13.81
CA VAL A 10 2.04 4.13 -12.38
C VAL A 10 0.90 5.03 -11.95
N LEU A 11 0.18 4.57 -10.94
CA LEU A 11 -0.88 5.33 -10.29
C LEU A 11 -0.31 5.92 -9.01
N VAL A 12 -0.28 7.24 -8.94
CA VAL A 12 0.06 7.97 -7.73
C VAL A 12 -1.23 8.36 -7.05
N THR A 13 -1.40 7.92 -5.80
CA THR A 13 -2.54 8.26 -4.96
C THR A 13 -2.02 8.96 -3.72
N ASN A 14 -2.48 10.19 -3.49
CA ASN A 14 -2.24 10.90 -2.23
C ASN A 14 -3.55 11.49 -1.73
N GLN A 15 -3.72 11.57 -0.41
CA GLN A 15 -4.89 12.19 0.18
C GLN A 15 -4.72 13.72 0.20
N PRO A 16 -5.73 14.50 -0.21
CA PRO A 16 -5.78 15.91 0.16
C PRO A 16 -6.10 16.03 1.66
N LEU A 17 -5.46 16.99 2.33
CA LEU A 17 -5.72 17.30 3.73
C LEU A 17 -6.38 18.67 3.84
N SER A 18 -7.50 18.79 4.55
CA SER A 18 -8.10 20.10 4.82
C SER A 18 -7.22 20.91 5.78
N ALA A 19 -7.25 22.25 5.69
CA ALA A 19 -6.51 23.11 6.60
C ALA A 19 -6.93 22.91 8.07
N GLU A 20 -8.24 22.69 8.32
CA GLU A 20 -8.75 22.37 9.66
C GLU A 20 -8.24 21.02 10.16
N GLY A 21 -8.24 19.99 9.30
CA GLY A 21 -7.70 18.67 9.63
C GLY A 21 -6.20 18.71 9.92
N ALA A 22 -5.44 19.51 9.16
CA ALA A 22 -4.02 19.74 9.41
C ALA A 22 -3.77 20.36 10.78
N LYS A 23 -4.56 21.38 11.17
CA LYS A 23 -4.45 22.03 12.48
C LYS A 23 -4.74 21.07 13.62
N LEU A 24 -5.83 20.29 13.53
CA LEU A 24 -6.20 19.29 14.53
C LEU A 24 -5.13 18.21 14.70
N ASN A 25 -4.55 17.72 13.60
CA ASN A 25 -3.48 16.70 13.66
C ASN A 25 -2.16 17.21 14.23
N SER A 26 -1.97 18.52 14.32
CA SER A 26 -0.74 19.16 14.77
C SER A 26 -0.84 19.78 16.16
N GLU A 27 -2.00 19.68 16.82
CA GLU A 27 -2.17 20.13 18.21
C GLU A 27 -1.21 19.38 19.15
N GLY A 28 -0.46 20.14 19.95
CA GLY A 28 0.52 19.58 20.91
C GLY A 28 1.89 19.24 20.33
N GLN A 29 2.11 19.39 19.01
CA GLN A 29 3.44 19.23 18.40
C GLN A 29 4.29 20.49 18.60
N GLY A 30 5.53 20.31 19.04
CA GLY A 30 6.39 21.40 19.55
C GLY A 30 6.81 22.50 18.57
N ASN A 31 6.47 22.41 17.27
CA ASN A 31 6.82 23.37 16.23
C ASN A 31 5.67 23.63 15.23
N ALA A 32 4.43 23.33 15.61
CA ALA A 32 3.27 23.56 14.77
C ALA A 32 2.82 25.03 14.88
N ASP A 33 3.46 25.91 14.12
CA ASP A 33 2.93 27.26 13.91
C ASP A 33 1.57 27.14 13.20
N LYS A 34 0.51 27.60 13.87
CA LYS A 34 -0.89 27.49 13.40
C LYS A 34 -1.13 28.21 12.08
N ASP A 35 -0.26 29.15 11.73
CA ASP A 35 -0.30 29.92 10.49
C ASP A 35 0.85 29.55 9.53
N GLY A 36 1.60 28.49 9.84
CA GLY A 36 2.68 27.98 9.02
C GLY A 36 2.18 27.36 7.71
N PHE A 37 2.95 27.55 6.63
CA PHE A 37 2.65 26.99 5.30
C PHE A 37 2.37 25.48 5.31
N MET A 38 3.03 24.73 6.20
CA MET A 38 2.85 23.28 6.35
C MET A 38 1.46 22.89 6.91
N LEU A 39 0.72 23.81 7.52
CA LEU A 39 -0.63 23.60 8.06
C LEU A 39 -1.73 24.25 7.21
N ALA A 40 -1.39 24.77 6.02
CA ALA A 40 -2.35 25.36 5.09
C ALA A 40 -3.28 24.31 4.43
N GLY A 41 -3.05 23.02 4.66
CA GLY A 41 -3.75 21.93 3.98
C GLY A 41 -3.20 21.67 2.57
N GLY A 42 -3.92 20.85 1.80
CA GLY A 42 -3.55 20.42 0.46
C GLY A 42 -2.78 19.10 0.45
N GLY A 43 -1.75 19.02 -0.39
CA GLY A 43 -0.91 17.84 -0.55
C GLY A 43 -1.46 16.81 -1.55
N GLY A 44 -2.69 16.95 -2.02
CA GLY A 44 -3.22 16.13 -3.12
C GLY A 44 -2.33 16.26 -4.36
N ALA A 45 -1.89 15.13 -4.91
CA ALA A 45 -1.07 15.08 -6.12
C ALA A 45 -1.34 13.78 -6.88
N ALA A 46 -2.59 13.31 -6.81
CA ALA A 46 -2.98 12.08 -7.48
C ALA A 46 -2.84 12.26 -9.01
N ALA A 47 -2.22 11.29 -9.65
CA ALA A 47 -1.91 11.35 -11.08
C ALA A 47 -1.64 9.95 -11.64
N VAL A 48 -1.82 9.80 -12.95
CA VAL A 48 -1.45 8.57 -13.66
C VAL A 48 -0.31 8.87 -14.63
N PHE A 49 0.72 8.04 -14.62
CA PHE A 49 1.86 8.10 -15.52
C PHE A 49 1.88 6.89 -16.45
N GLY A 50 2.17 7.13 -17.72
CA GLY A 50 2.33 6.11 -18.74
C GLY A 50 3.69 5.42 -18.66
N PRO A 51 3.87 4.26 -19.33
CA PRO A 51 5.11 3.51 -19.36
C PRO A 51 6.27 4.26 -20.04
N ASP A 52 5.96 5.32 -20.80
CA ASP A 52 6.93 6.27 -21.36
C ASP A 52 7.36 7.37 -20.38
N GLY A 53 6.80 7.36 -19.16
CA GLY A 53 7.05 8.34 -18.11
C GLY A 53 6.23 9.63 -18.23
N ARG A 54 5.35 9.78 -19.24
CA ARG A 54 4.50 10.96 -19.38
C ARG A 54 3.33 10.90 -18.41
N GLN A 55 2.92 12.06 -17.89
CA GLN A 55 1.68 12.17 -17.13
C GLN A 55 0.49 12.12 -18.10
N LEU A 56 -0.47 11.23 -17.82
CA LEU A 56 -1.66 11.00 -18.66
C LEU A 56 -2.89 11.76 -18.16
N THR A 57 -2.86 12.20 -16.90
CA THR A 57 -3.92 12.98 -16.27
C THR A 57 -3.51 14.44 -16.19
N GLU A 58 -4.48 15.34 -16.26
CA GLU A 58 -4.20 16.77 -16.04
C GLU A 58 -3.67 17.03 -14.63
N PRO A 59 -2.82 18.06 -14.45
CA PRO A 59 -2.42 18.51 -13.12
C PRO A 59 -3.67 18.84 -12.28
N THR A 60 -3.72 18.26 -11.10
CA THR A 60 -4.88 18.37 -10.20
C THR A 60 -4.58 19.36 -9.08
N ASP A 61 -5.59 20.11 -8.64
CA ASP A 61 -5.46 21.03 -7.51
C ASP A 61 -5.08 20.26 -6.22
N PRO A 62 -4.16 20.76 -5.38
CA PRO A 62 -3.77 20.10 -4.13
C PRO A 62 -4.90 19.83 -3.13
N LEU A 63 -6.03 20.53 -3.26
CA LEU A 63 -7.24 20.36 -2.45
C LEU A 63 -8.35 19.62 -3.18
N PHE A 64 -8.11 19.14 -4.40
CA PHE A 64 -9.11 18.41 -5.17
C PHE A 64 -9.53 17.14 -4.45
N ASP A 65 -10.83 17.03 -4.18
CA ASP A 65 -11.47 15.83 -3.69
C ASP A 65 -12.41 15.30 -4.78
N GLY A 66 -12.08 14.14 -5.33
CA GLY A 66 -12.79 13.57 -6.45
C GLY A 66 -12.07 12.41 -7.11
N LEU A 67 -12.66 11.94 -8.20
CA LEU A 67 -12.14 10.82 -8.98
C LEU A 67 -11.32 11.33 -10.15
N ILE A 68 -10.10 10.81 -10.27
CA ILE A 68 -9.25 10.96 -11.45
C ILE A 68 -9.30 9.66 -12.24
N TYR A 69 -9.60 9.77 -13.53
CA TYR A 69 -9.64 8.63 -14.44
C TYR A 69 -8.92 8.97 -15.74
N CYS A 70 -8.36 7.95 -16.38
CA CYS A 70 -7.77 8.07 -17.71
C CYS A 70 -7.90 6.73 -18.43
N ASP A 71 -7.99 6.77 -19.76
CA ASP A 71 -7.91 5.57 -20.57
C ASP A 71 -6.45 5.15 -20.73
N ILE A 72 -6.20 3.85 -20.59
CA ILE A 72 -4.87 3.26 -20.77
C ILE A 72 -4.90 2.23 -21.87
N ASP A 73 -3.78 2.12 -22.58
CA ASP A 73 -3.58 1.16 -23.64
C ASP A 73 -2.44 0.22 -23.24
N LEU A 74 -2.76 -1.04 -22.96
CA LEU A 74 -1.79 -2.00 -22.44
C LEU A 74 -0.73 -2.37 -23.48
N ASP A 75 -1.02 -2.22 -24.77
CA ASP A 75 -0.05 -2.53 -25.84
C ASP A 75 1.15 -1.56 -25.82
N LYS A 76 0.99 -0.39 -25.20
CA LYS A 76 2.09 0.57 -24.99
C LYS A 76 3.18 0.05 -24.05
N ILE A 77 2.87 -0.92 -23.20
CA ILE A 77 3.87 -1.58 -22.33
C ILE A 77 4.88 -2.34 -23.18
N ASP A 78 4.41 -3.09 -24.17
CA ASP A 78 5.28 -3.86 -25.06
C ASP A 78 6.21 -2.93 -25.84
N TYR A 79 5.67 -1.83 -26.37
CA TYR A 79 6.48 -0.81 -27.03
C TYR A 79 7.55 -0.23 -26.09
N ALA A 80 7.18 0.16 -24.86
CA ALA A 80 8.15 0.69 -23.90
C ALA A 80 9.25 -0.33 -23.52
N LYS A 81 8.88 -1.60 -23.31
CA LYS A 81 9.82 -2.68 -22.99
C LYS A 81 10.76 -3.03 -24.14
N THR A 82 10.33 -2.86 -25.39
CA THR A 82 11.25 -3.04 -26.54
C THR A 82 12.37 -2.00 -26.58
N LEU A 83 12.16 -0.82 -25.98
CA LEU A 83 13.17 0.22 -25.88
C LEU A 83 14.08 0.04 -24.66
N THR A 84 13.50 -0.25 -23.49
CA THR A 84 14.22 -0.43 -22.22
C THR A 84 13.50 -1.46 -21.36
N ASP A 85 14.10 -2.64 -21.17
CA ASP A 85 13.59 -3.68 -20.27
C ASP A 85 14.71 -4.17 -19.36
N CYS A 86 14.65 -3.71 -18.11
CA CYS A 86 15.65 -3.93 -17.07
C CYS A 86 15.79 -5.40 -16.62
N VAL A 87 14.73 -6.20 -16.76
CA VAL A 87 14.74 -7.64 -16.41
C VAL A 87 14.85 -8.55 -17.64
N GLY A 88 14.62 -8.01 -18.84
CA GLY A 88 14.79 -8.72 -20.11
C GLY A 88 16.14 -8.46 -20.75
N HIS A 89 16.13 -7.91 -21.96
CA HIS A 89 17.33 -7.79 -22.81
C HIS A 89 18.45 -6.87 -22.29
N TYR A 90 18.16 -5.92 -21.39
CA TYR A 90 19.20 -5.15 -20.70
C TYR A 90 19.75 -5.86 -19.47
N SER A 91 19.12 -6.94 -19.02
CA SER A 91 19.62 -7.70 -17.88
C SER A 91 20.90 -8.47 -18.26
N ARG A 92 21.84 -8.52 -17.32
CA ARG A 92 23.07 -9.32 -17.41
C ARG A 92 23.12 -10.32 -16.27
N PRO A 93 22.30 -11.39 -16.32
CA PRO A 93 22.23 -12.39 -15.26
C PRO A 93 23.55 -13.15 -15.06
N ASP A 94 24.45 -13.09 -16.04
CA ASP A 94 25.83 -13.58 -15.95
C ASP A 94 26.74 -12.69 -15.09
N LEU A 95 26.40 -11.41 -14.90
CA LEU A 95 27.14 -10.48 -14.05
C LEU A 95 26.51 -10.33 -12.66
N LEU A 96 25.19 -10.14 -12.61
CA LEU A 96 24.46 -9.92 -11.37
C LEU A 96 23.13 -10.66 -11.39
N ARG A 97 22.89 -11.42 -10.32
CA ARG A 97 21.60 -12.05 -10.03
C ARG A 97 21.17 -11.71 -8.61
N LEU A 98 19.90 -11.40 -8.42
CA LEU A 98 19.30 -11.21 -7.10
C LEU A 98 18.73 -12.56 -6.62
N VAL A 99 19.21 -13.04 -5.47
CA VAL A 99 18.63 -14.20 -4.79
C VAL A 99 17.76 -13.68 -3.66
N VAL A 100 16.48 -14.02 -3.68
CA VAL A 100 15.51 -13.63 -2.66
C VAL A 100 15.25 -14.80 -1.73
N ASP A 101 15.49 -14.60 -0.44
CA ASP A 101 15.02 -15.49 0.61
C ASP A 101 13.58 -15.07 0.96
N ASP A 102 12.61 -15.82 0.43
CA ASP A 102 11.18 -15.56 0.62
C ASP A 102 10.64 -16.16 1.93
N GLN A 103 11.50 -16.76 2.75
CA GLN A 103 11.08 -17.36 4.00
C GLN A 103 10.86 -16.29 5.07
N PRO A 104 9.75 -16.37 5.83
CA PRO A 104 9.46 -15.43 6.91
C PRO A 104 10.57 -15.45 7.97
N LYS A 105 11.01 -14.26 8.42
CA LYS A 105 12.04 -14.12 9.45
C LYS A 105 11.41 -13.67 10.76
N ASN A 106 11.66 -14.43 11.82
CA ASN A 106 11.12 -14.18 13.15
C ASN A 106 12.11 -13.39 14.02
N TYR A 107 11.62 -12.41 14.78
CA TYR A 107 12.45 -11.62 15.72
C TYR A 107 13.03 -12.46 16.87
N VAL A 108 12.37 -13.57 17.22
CA VAL A 108 12.81 -14.50 18.26
C VAL A 108 12.67 -15.92 17.73
N VAL A 109 13.78 -16.67 17.75
CA VAL A 109 13.82 -18.11 17.44
C VAL A 109 14.19 -18.85 18.71
N ARG A 110 13.27 -19.66 19.25
CA ARG A 110 13.53 -20.50 20.43
C ARG A 110 13.97 -21.88 19.98
N VAL A 111 15.03 -22.40 20.59
CA VAL A 111 15.60 -23.72 20.28
C VAL A 111 14.61 -24.86 20.54
N SER A 112 13.66 -24.66 21.46
CA SER A 112 12.61 -25.64 21.82
C SER A 112 11.52 -25.82 20.78
N ASP A 113 11.28 -24.81 19.93
CA ASP A 113 10.02 -24.70 19.17
C ASP A 113 10.09 -25.38 17.80
N GLY A 114 11.25 -25.98 17.45
CA GLY A 114 11.49 -26.54 16.13
C GLY A 114 11.49 -25.48 15.02
N PRO A 115 11.64 -25.88 13.74
CA PRO A 115 11.60 -24.96 12.61
C PRO A 115 10.16 -24.42 12.41
N THR A 116 9.85 -23.26 12.97
CA THR A 116 8.56 -22.58 12.80
C THR A 116 8.69 -21.40 11.84
N ASN A 117 8.12 -21.54 10.64
CA ASN A 117 8.08 -20.51 9.59
C ASN A 117 6.80 -19.65 9.68
N THR A 118 6.36 -19.29 10.88
CA THR A 118 5.20 -18.39 11.05
C THR A 118 5.69 -16.97 11.31
N PRO A 119 5.45 -15.98 10.41
CA PRO A 119 5.97 -14.61 10.52
C PRO A 119 5.45 -13.81 11.72
N TYR A 120 4.51 -14.35 12.47
CA TYR A 120 3.92 -13.72 13.65
C TYR A 120 4.21 -14.58 14.86
N HIS A 121 4.50 -13.94 16.00
CA HIS A 121 4.48 -14.63 17.29
C HIS A 121 3.12 -15.32 17.45
N THR A 122 3.08 -16.64 17.31
CA THR A 122 2.00 -17.41 17.91
C THR A 122 2.16 -17.19 19.41
N GLY A 123 1.19 -16.51 20.02
CA GLY A 123 1.11 -16.46 21.47
C GLY A 123 1.32 -17.86 22.02
N THR A 124 1.96 -17.96 23.18
CA THR A 124 2.29 -19.21 23.88
C THR A 124 1.08 -20.15 24.11
N SER A 125 -0.13 -19.74 23.76
CA SER A 125 -1.40 -20.45 23.89
C SER A 125 -1.81 -21.31 22.69
N GLY A 126 -1.11 -21.29 21.54
CA GLY A 126 -1.54 -22.04 20.34
C GLY A 126 -2.86 -21.55 19.72
N GLU A 127 -3.45 -20.50 20.30
CA GLU A 127 -4.61 -19.78 19.79
C GLU A 127 -4.12 -18.72 18.79
N THR A 128 -4.71 -18.70 17.60
CA THR A 128 -4.41 -17.72 16.56
C THR A 128 -5.47 -16.62 16.57
N LEU A 129 -5.25 -15.48 15.91
CA LEU A 129 -6.33 -14.50 15.71
C LEU A 129 -7.55 -15.12 14.99
N LEU A 130 -7.32 -16.20 14.24
CA LEU A 130 -8.35 -17.01 13.64
C LEU A 130 -9.02 -17.97 14.64
N SER A 131 -8.45 -18.38 15.77
CA SER A 131 -9.22 -19.20 16.72
C SER A 131 -10.39 -18.44 17.36
N ALA A 132 -10.40 -17.11 17.25
CA ALA A 132 -11.51 -16.26 17.68
C ALA A 132 -12.59 -16.04 16.58
N HIS A 133 -12.39 -16.50 15.34
CA HIS A 133 -13.38 -16.26 14.27
C HIS A 133 -14.55 -17.25 14.37
N GLU A 134 -15.76 -16.73 14.54
CA GLU A 134 -17.01 -17.47 14.32
C GLU A 134 -17.50 -17.18 12.89
N THR A 135 -18.00 -18.20 12.19
CA THR A 135 -18.62 -18.01 10.85
C THR A 135 -19.87 -17.13 10.97
N LEU A 136 -20.18 -16.35 9.93
CA LEU A 136 -21.33 -15.45 9.89
C LEU A 136 -22.65 -16.16 10.26
N ASP A 137 -22.86 -17.38 9.78
CA ASP A 137 -24.05 -18.18 10.11
C ASP A 137 -24.15 -18.53 11.60
N LYS A 138 -23.02 -18.76 12.26
CA LYS A 138 -22.96 -19.03 13.71
C LYS A 138 -23.30 -17.77 14.50
N LEU A 139 -22.82 -16.61 14.05
CA LEU A 139 -23.14 -15.31 14.67
C LEU A 139 -24.63 -14.97 14.55
N ILE A 140 -25.23 -15.23 13.38
CA ILE A 140 -26.66 -15.02 13.13
C ILE A 140 -27.49 -15.97 14.01
N ALA A 141 -27.13 -17.25 14.10
CA ALA A 141 -27.83 -18.21 14.95
C ALA A 141 -27.72 -17.88 16.46
N LYS A 142 -26.55 -17.39 16.90
CA LYS A 142 -26.30 -16.95 18.28
C LYS A 142 -27.12 -15.71 18.63
N LYS A 143 -27.26 -14.77 17.69
CA LYS A 143 -28.13 -13.60 17.82
C LYS A 143 -29.60 -14.00 17.95
N ALA A 144 -30.09 -14.88 17.08
CA ALA A 144 -31.46 -15.38 17.13
C ALA A 144 -31.79 -16.12 18.43
N LYS A 145 -30.86 -16.93 18.95
CA LYS A 145 -31.02 -17.58 20.27
C LYS A 145 -31.06 -16.58 21.43
N LYS A 146 -30.24 -15.54 21.38
CA LYS A 146 -30.19 -14.51 22.43
C LYS A 146 -31.47 -13.68 22.46
N GLU A 147 -32.06 -13.40 21.30
CA GLU A 147 -33.34 -12.68 21.16
C GLU A 147 -34.55 -13.54 21.61
N ALA A 148 -34.48 -14.86 21.48
CA ALA A 148 -35.54 -15.77 21.94
C ALA A 148 -35.51 -16.08 23.46
N THR A 149 -34.45 -15.66 24.17
CA THR A 149 -34.27 -15.89 25.62
C THR A 149 -34.39 -14.58 26.43
N SER A 150 -34.75 -13.48 25.78
CA SER A 150 -35.14 -12.20 26.38
C SER A 150 -36.63 -11.98 26.22
#